data_AF-A0A4U8YR39-F1
#
_entry.id   AF-A0A4U8YR39-F1
#
_cell.length_a   1.000
_cell.length_b   1.000
_cell.length_c   1.000
_cell.angle_alpha   90.00
_cell.angle_beta   90.00
_cell.angle_gamma   90.00
#
_symmetry.space_group_name_H-M   'P 1'
#
loop_
_entity.id
_entity.type
_entity.pdbx_description
1 polymer ?
#
loop_
_entity_poly.entity_id
_entity_poly.type
_entity_poly.pdbx_seq_one_letter_code
_entity_poly.pdbx_strand_id
1 'polypeptide(L)'
;MKRLTLNKHLFLTAAMLLAFFAFASPASAAGFDFLFGPKATPGTELHALGSRAMERNEGGVTYFTNGKGRVLEVRARRAKDGALRVAVGRTYIPENYNGSRTAETLYRRLGRLAKENKAIKAGQYTLIDEENGCEAYQYGEMVANALDKE
;
A
#
# COMPACT_ATOMS: atom_id res chain seq x y z
N MET A 1 -46.90 -11.95 -52.82
CA MET A 1 -46.38 -12.76 -51.68
C MET A 1 -44.92 -12.45 -51.46
N LYS A 2 -44.56 -11.83 -50.31
CA LYS A 2 -43.22 -11.78 -49.65
C LYS A 2 -43.12 -10.52 -48.78
N ARG A 3 -43.81 -10.52 -47.63
CA ARG A 3 -43.58 -9.57 -46.53
C ARG A 3 -43.95 -10.24 -45.20
N LEU A 4 -43.24 -11.30 -44.82
CA LEU A 4 -43.45 -11.91 -43.49
C LEU A 4 -42.24 -12.65 -42.90
N THR A 5 -41.05 -12.45 -43.45
CA THR A 5 -39.81 -13.09 -42.97
C THR A 5 -38.82 -12.10 -42.34
N LEU A 6 -38.89 -10.81 -42.68
CA LEU A 6 -37.88 -9.83 -42.24
C LEU A 6 -37.94 -9.52 -40.73
N ASN A 7 -39.13 -9.58 -40.11
CA ASN A 7 -39.30 -9.23 -38.70
C ASN A 7 -38.82 -10.32 -37.72
N LYS A 8 -38.77 -11.60 -38.10
CA LYS A 8 -38.34 -12.68 -37.19
C LYS A 8 -36.82 -12.70 -37.01
N HIS A 9 -36.07 -12.31 -38.04
CA HIS A 9 -34.61 -12.28 -37.98
C HIS A 9 -34.08 -11.14 -37.13
N LEU A 10 -34.73 -9.96 -37.15
CA LEU A 10 -34.33 -8.81 -36.33
C LEU A 10 -34.48 -9.08 -34.82
N PHE A 11 -35.58 -9.74 -34.41
CA PHE A 11 -35.80 -10.08 -33.00
C PHE A 11 -34.86 -11.17 -32.50
N LEU A 12 -34.51 -12.16 -33.33
CA LEU A 12 -33.53 -13.19 -32.97
C LEU A 12 -32.11 -12.64 -32.80
N THR A 13 -31.69 -11.72 -33.67
CA THR A 13 -30.38 -11.07 -33.56
C THR A 13 -30.26 -10.17 -32.33
N ALA A 14 -31.34 -9.46 -31.96
CA ALA A 14 -31.35 -8.61 -30.77
C ALA A 14 -31.27 -9.44 -29.47
N ALA A 15 -31.94 -10.60 -29.42
CA ALA A 15 -31.88 -11.50 -28.26
C ALA A 15 -30.50 -12.17 -28.09
N MET A 16 -29.82 -12.52 -29.19
CA MET A 16 -28.44 -13.04 -29.13
C MET A 16 -27.42 -11.98 -28.67
N LEU A 17 -27.60 -10.71 -29.05
CA LEU A 17 -26.72 -9.62 -28.61
C LEU A 17 -26.90 -9.28 -27.12
N LEU A 18 -28.12 -9.39 -26.58
CA LEU A 18 -28.35 -9.19 -25.13
C LEU A 18 -27.80 -10.35 -24.28
N ALA A 19 -27.83 -11.58 -24.79
CA ALA A 19 -27.29 -12.75 -24.08
C ALA A 19 -25.75 -12.73 -23.98
N PHE A 20 -25.06 -12.01 -24.87
CA PHE A 20 -23.60 -11.88 -24.83
C PHE A 20 -23.10 -10.90 -23.75
N PHE A 21 -23.92 -9.93 -23.33
CA PHE A 21 -23.59 -9.02 -22.24
C PHE A 21 -23.88 -9.59 -20.84
N ALA A 22 -24.68 -10.65 -20.72
CA ALA A 22 -25.00 -11.27 -19.43
C ALA A 22 -23.89 -12.21 -18.89
N PHE A 23 -22.87 -12.54 -19.70
CA PHE A 23 -21.73 -13.38 -19.30
C PHE A 23 -20.39 -12.66 -19.28
N ALA A 24 -20.38 -11.34 -19.49
CA ALA A 24 -19.22 -10.52 -19.16
C ALA A 24 -19.24 -10.22 -17.66
N SER A 25 -19.05 -11.27 -16.84
CA SER A 25 -18.51 -11.09 -15.50
C SER A 25 -17.27 -10.21 -15.65
N PRO A 26 -17.11 -9.10 -14.90
CA PRO A 26 -15.87 -8.38 -14.90
C PRO A 26 -14.81 -9.28 -14.27
N ALA A 27 -14.09 -10.04 -15.09
CA ALA A 27 -12.83 -10.66 -14.73
C ALA A 27 -11.75 -9.56 -14.66
N SER A 28 -11.99 -8.50 -13.88
CA SER A 28 -11.07 -7.40 -13.67
C SER A 28 -10.87 -7.21 -12.17
N ALA A 29 -10.02 -8.05 -11.58
CA ALA A 29 -9.52 -7.82 -10.22
C ALA A 29 -8.17 -8.50 -9.93
N ALA A 30 -7.78 -9.54 -10.68
CA ALA A 30 -6.48 -10.19 -10.47
C ALA A 30 -5.28 -9.30 -10.83
N GLY A 31 -5.47 -8.29 -11.70
CA GLY A 31 -4.41 -7.37 -12.13
C GLY A 31 -3.96 -6.35 -11.08
N PHE A 32 -4.73 -6.11 -10.01
CA PHE A 32 -4.39 -5.10 -8.99
C PHE A 32 -3.70 -5.70 -7.76
N ASP A 33 -3.75 -7.03 -7.57
CA ASP A 33 -3.16 -7.67 -6.39
C ASP A 33 -1.62 -7.63 -6.41
N PHE A 34 -0.98 -7.49 -7.58
CA PHE A 34 0.47 -7.37 -7.68
C PHE A 34 1.01 -6.06 -7.09
N LEU A 35 0.21 -4.98 -7.12
CA LEU A 35 0.62 -3.65 -6.63
C LEU A 35 0.86 -3.62 -5.12
N PHE A 36 0.31 -4.58 -4.39
CA PHE A 36 0.43 -4.70 -2.95
C PHE A 36 1.57 -5.64 -2.54
N GLY A 37 2.53 -5.92 -3.42
CA GLY A 37 3.74 -6.67 -3.05
C GLY A 37 3.51 -8.18 -2.79
N PRO A 38 4.49 -8.84 -2.15
CA PRO A 38 4.42 -10.28 -1.90
C PRO A 38 3.36 -10.65 -0.85
N LYS A 39 2.96 -11.92 -0.88
CA LYS A 39 2.14 -12.51 0.18
C LYS A 39 2.91 -12.49 1.49
N ALA A 40 2.32 -11.91 2.52
CA ALA A 40 2.87 -11.85 3.86
C ALA A 40 2.47 -13.10 4.66
N THR A 41 3.44 -13.93 5.01
CA THR A 41 3.21 -15.15 5.77
C THR A 41 2.88 -14.82 7.24
N PRO A 42 1.84 -15.41 7.85
CA PRO A 42 1.54 -15.23 9.26
C PRO A 42 2.75 -15.48 10.16
N GLY A 43 2.89 -14.68 11.22
CA GLY A 43 4.04 -14.72 12.14
C GLY A 43 5.29 -14.00 11.66
N THR A 44 5.34 -13.52 10.41
CA THR A 44 6.46 -12.69 9.92
C THR A 44 6.28 -11.20 10.26
N GLU A 45 7.38 -10.45 10.26
CA GLU A 45 7.34 -8.99 10.43
C GLU A 45 6.53 -8.31 9.33
N LEU A 46 6.64 -8.78 8.08
CA LEU A 46 5.86 -8.26 6.97
C LEU A 46 4.35 -8.42 7.21
N HIS A 47 3.93 -9.55 7.77
CA HIS A 47 2.54 -9.79 8.14
C HIS A 47 2.09 -8.92 9.33
N ALA A 48 2.97 -8.67 10.30
CA ALA A 48 2.68 -7.76 11.40
C ALA A 48 2.46 -6.32 10.89
N LEU A 49 3.35 -5.82 10.03
CA LEU A 49 3.23 -4.50 9.39
C LEU A 49 1.93 -4.40 8.59
N GLY A 50 1.67 -5.38 7.73
CA GLY A 50 0.47 -5.41 6.90
C GLY A 50 -0.82 -5.48 7.72
N SER A 51 -0.86 -6.31 8.76
CA SER A 51 -2.03 -6.43 9.63
C SER A 51 -2.33 -5.11 10.35
N ARG A 52 -1.29 -4.43 10.84
CA ARG A 52 -1.47 -3.09 11.44
C ARG A 52 -1.93 -2.04 10.44
N ALA A 53 -1.43 -2.06 9.21
CA ALA A 53 -1.92 -1.16 8.16
C ALA A 53 -3.40 -1.43 7.83
N MET A 54 -3.81 -2.71 7.77
CA MET A 54 -5.22 -3.09 7.60
C MET A 54 -6.10 -2.58 8.75
N GLU A 55 -5.64 -2.71 10.00
CA GLU A 55 -6.37 -2.24 11.19
C GLU A 55 -6.46 -0.71 11.27
N ARG A 56 -5.41 0.00 10.85
CA ARG A 56 -5.31 1.46 11.01
C ARG A 56 -6.05 2.23 9.93
N ASN A 57 -5.91 1.82 8.66
CA ASN A 57 -6.35 2.61 7.51
C ASN A 57 -6.89 1.71 6.38
N GLU A 58 -7.46 0.57 6.73
CA GLU A 58 -8.01 -0.42 5.77
C GLU A 58 -6.98 -0.87 4.70
N GLY A 59 -5.68 -0.79 5.03
CA GLY A 59 -4.59 -1.13 4.12
C GLY A 59 -4.09 0.02 3.24
N GLY A 60 -4.64 1.22 3.42
CA GLY A 60 -4.08 2.47 2.89
C GLY A 60 -2.68 2.77 3.43
N VAL A 61 -2.11 3.88 2.96
CA VAL A 61 -0.77 4.32 3.36
C VAL A 61 -0.70 4.43 4.88
N THR A 62 0.27 3.73 5.46
CA THR A 62 0.51 3.69 6.90
C THR A 62 2.00 3.74 7.16
N TYR A 63 2.45 4.58 8.10
CA TYR A 63 3.87 4.80 8.34
C TYR A 63 4.37 4.12 9.60
N PHE A 64 5.60 3.63 9.54
CA PHE A 64 6.25 2.99 10.67
C PHE A 64 7.69 3.47 10.81
N THR A 65 8.22 3.49 12.04
CA THR A 65 9.64 3.79 12.29
C THR A 65 10.28 2.81 13.26
N ASN A 66 11.58 2.57 13.11
CA ASN A 66 12.37 1.85 14.11
C ASN A 66 12.95 2.79 15.20
N GLY A 67 12.66 4.08 15.15
CA GLY A 67 13.18 5.10 16.08
C GLY A 67 14.65 5.44 15.89
N LYS A 68 15.29 4.93 14.84
CA LYS A 68 16.69 5.17 14.47
C LYS A 68 16.77 5.55 13.00
N GLY A 69 16.01 6.57 12.60
CA GLY A 69 16.04 7.16 11.26
C GLY A 69 15.39 6.33 10.14
N ARG A 70 15.10 5.03 10.33
CA ARG A 70 14.35 4.27 9.31
C ARG A 70 12.88 4.58 9.38
N VAL A 71 12.29 4.82 8.21
CA VAL A 71 10.86 5.04 8.03
C VAL A 71 10.36 4.10 6.95
N LEU A 72 9.21 3.47 7.20
CA LEU A 72 8.52 2.60 6.26
C LEU A 72 7.22 3.27 5.83
N GLU A 73 6.95 3.28 4.53
CA GLU A 73 5.60 3.47 4.00
C GLU A 73 5.03 2.08 3.70
N VAL A 74 3.95 1.68 4.37
CA VAL A 74 3.35 0.35 4.23
C VAL A 74 1.95 0.49 3.65
N ARG A 75 1.65 -0.34 2.64
CA ARG A 75 0.32 -0.55 2.10
C ARG A 75 -0.01 -2.02 2.16
N ALA A 76 -1.25 -2.36 2.46
CA ALA A 76 -1.68 -3.74 2.59
C ALA A 76 -3.03 -3.98 1.92
N ARG A 77 -3.29 -5.22 1.52
CA ARG A 77 -4.58 -5.63 0.99
C ARG A 77 -4.82 -7.12 1.25
N ARG A 78 -6.07 -7.49 1.53
CA ARG A 78 -6.50 -8.89 1.44
C ARG A 78 -6.87 -9.22 0.00
N ALA A 79 -6.14 -10.17 -0.59
CA ALA A 79 -6.47 -10.76 -1.88
C ALA A 79 -7.71 -11.65 -1.77
N LYS A 80 -8.27 -12.05 -2.92
CA LYS A 80 -9.49 -12.86 -2.98
C LYS A 80 -9.36 -14.23 -2.30
N ASP A 81 -8.16 -14.80 -2.28
CA ASP A 81 -7.84 -16.06 -1.60
C ASP A 81 -7.65 -15.88 -0.08
N GLY A 82 -7.92 -14.68 0.46
CA GLY A 82 -7.72 -14.33 1.85
C GLY A 82 -6.27 -14.00 2.21
N ALA A 83 -5.32 -14.11 1.28
CA ALA A 83 -3.93 -13.79 1.53
C ALA A 83 -3.73 -12.30 1.80
N LEU A 84 -2.96 -11.97 2.83
CA LEU A 84 -2.50 -10.61 3.06
C LEU A 84 -1.30 -10.32 2.13
N ARG A 85 -1.41 -9.30 1.29
CA ARG A 85 -0.31 -8.78 0.47
C ARG A 85 0.12 -7.43 1.01
N VAL A 86 1.44 -7.24 1.11
CA VAL A 86 2.02 -6.05 1.74
C VAL A 86 3.14 -5.46 0.87
N ALA A 87 3.00 -4.19 0.51
CA ALA A 87 4.02 -3.38 -0.13
C ALA A 87 4.68 -2.48 0.92
N VAL A 88 6.01 -2.35 0.85
CA VAL A 88 6.80 -1.57 1.81
C VAL A 88 7.82 -0.70 1.08
N GLY A 89 7.59 0.60 1.07
CA GLY A 89 8.59 1.62 0.77
C GLY A 89 9.51 1.81 1.98
N ARG A 90 10.81 2.02 1.75
CA ARG A 90 11.81 2.13 2.82
C ARG A 90 12.70 3.30 2.54
N THR A 91 12.88 4.12 3.57
CA THR A 91 13.87 5.18 3.54
C THR A 91 14.64 5.28 4.85
N TYR A 92 15.73 6.02 4.82
CA TYR A 92 16.60 6.23 5.96
C TYR A 92 17.04 7.69 6.05
N ILE A 93 16.87 8.26 7.24
CA ILE A 93 17.41 9.56 7.62
C ILE A 93 18.66 9.29 8.47
N PRO A 94 19.88 9.58 7.98
CA PRO A 94 21.09 9.50 8.79
C PRO A 94 21.05 10.51 9.93
N GLU A 95 21.60 10.11 11.07
CA GLU A 95 21.94 11.04 12.14
C GLU A 95 22.99 12.03 11.61
N ASN A 96 22.80 13.32 11.85
CA ASN A 96 23.66 14.41 11.42
C ASN A 96 23.95 14.48 9.90
N TYR A 97 23.00 14.07 9.05
CA TYR A 97 23.16 14.16 7.60
C TYR A 97 23.58 15.57 7.14
N ASN A 98 24.83 15.72 6.66
CA ASN A 98 25.45 16.97 6.21
C ASN A 98 25.28 18.17 7.17
N GLY A 99 25.26 17.92 8.49
CA GLY A 99 25.02 18.98 9.48
C GLY A 99 23.60 19.56 9.47
N SER A 100 22.65 18.89 8.80
CA SER A 100 21.28 19.36 8.67
C SER A 100 20.53 19.30 9.99
N ARG A 101 20.11 20.48 10.48
CA ARG A 101 19.23 20.58 11.65
C ARG A 101 17.90 19.84 11.44
N THR A 102 17.42 19.76 10.21
CA THR A 102 16.18 19.03 9.87
C THR A 102 16.37 17.53 10.07
N ALA A 103 17.46 16.95 9.56
CA ALA A 103 17.78 15.54 9.77
C ALA A 103 17.87 15.19 11.26
N GLU A 104 18.60 16.00 12.03
CA GLU A 104 18.71 15.84 13.49
C GLU A 104 17.35 15.89 14.19
N THR A 105 16.51 16.85 13.81
CA THR A 105 15.18 17.04 14.42
C THR A 105 14.28 15.85 14.13
N LEU A 106 14.23 15.40 12.88
CA LEU A 106 13.43 14.24 12.47
C LEU A 106 13.94 12.95 13.12
N TYR A 107 15.25 12.71 13.08
CA TYR A 107 15.86 11.52 13.70
C TYR A 107 15.51 11.40 15.18
N ARG A 108 15.67 12.49 15.94
CA ARG A 108 15.30 12.53 17.36
C ARG A 108 13.80 12.40 17.58
N ARG A 109 12.97 13.01 16.72
CA ARG A 109 11.50 12.90 16.82
C ARG A 109 11.05 11.46 16.63
N LEU A 110 11.54 10.77 15.60
CA LEU A 110 11.27 9.34 15.38
C LEU A 110 11.69 8.49 16.57
N GLY A 111 12.86 8.78 17.15
CA GLY A 111 13.35 8.11 18.36
C GLY A 111 12.45 8.29 19.59
N ARG A 112 11.82 9.48 19.74
CA ARG A 112 10.84 9.73 20.80
C ARG A 112 9.55 8.96 20.55
N LEU A 113 8.95 9.10 19.36
CA LEU A 113 7.72 8.40 18.97
C LEU A 113 7.84 6.88 19.17
N ALA A 114 9.00 6.30 18.84
CA ALA A 114 9.23 4.88 19.00
C ALA A 114 9.26 4.38 20.46
N LYS A 115 9.46 5.29 21.43
CA LYS A 115 9.60 5.01 22.87
C LYS A 115 8.42 5.52 23.71
N GLU A 116 7.43 6.15 23.11
CA GLU A 116 6.25 6.63 23.84
C GLU A 116 5.49 5.46 24.48
N ASN A 117 4.93 5.68 25.68
CA ASN A 117 4.23 4.64 26.44
C ASN A 117 3.04 4.03 25.67
N LYS A 118 2.50 4.73 24.67
CA LYS A 118 1.38 4.29 23.83
C LYS A 118 1.81 3.85 22.43
N ALA A 119 3.11 3.68 22.19
CA ALA A 119 3.64 3.28 20.90
C ALA A 119 3.10 1.90 20.49
N ILE A 120 2.34 1.85 19.38
CA ILE A 120 1.81 0.61 18.83
C ILE A 120 2.91 -0.06 18.01
N LYS A 121 3.27 -1.30 18.35
CA LYS A 121 4.34 -2.06 17.68
C LYS A 121 3.80 -2.98 16.58
N ALA A 122 4.62 -3.15 15.55
CA ALA A 122 4.49 -4.11 14.46
C ALA A 122 5.87 -4.71 14.18
N GLY A 123 6.19 -5.83 14.83
CA GLY A 123 7.57 -6.36 14.83
C GLY A 123 8.53 -5.36 15.48
N GLN A 124 9.64 -5.05 14.80
CA GLN A 124 10.64 -4.11 15.30
C GLN A 124 10.28 -2.62 15.07
N TYR A 125 9.14 -2.36 14.43
CA TYR A 125 8.74 -1.00 14.07
C TYR A 125 7.57 -0.51 14.94
N THR A 126 7.50 0.80 15.12
CA THR A 126 6.41 1.51 15.76
C THR A 126 5.56 2.18 14.69
N LEU A 127 4.24 2.00 14.78
CA LEU A 127 3.27 2.77 14.02
C LEU A 127 3.33 4.24 14.46
N ILE A 128 3.45 5.14 13.49
CA ILE A 128 3.42 6.59 13.69
C ILE A 128 2.25 7.21 12.93
N ASP A 129 1.84 8.41 13.34
CA ASP A 129 0.78 9.13 12.65
C ASP A 129 1.22 9.58 11.25
N GLU A 130 0.23 9.94 10.44
CA GLU A 130 0.42 10.28 9.03
C GLU A 130 1.27 11.53 8.83
N GLU A 131 1.12 12.55 9.67
CA GLU A 131 1.87 13.80 9.57
C GLU A 131 3.37 13.55 9.78
N ASN A 132 3.71 12.94 10.92
CA ASN A 132 5.10 12.60 11.24
C ASN A 132 5.69 11.57 10.27
N GLY A 133 4.87 10.62 9.82
CA GLY A 133 5.27 9.58 8.88
C GLY A 133 5.57 10.12 7.49
N CYS A 134 4.67 10.92 6.92
CA CYS A 134 4.80 11.51 5.60
C CYS A 134 5.98 12.48 5.53
N GLU A 135 6.10 13.39 6.51
CA GLU A 135 7.22 14.34 6.59
C GLU A 135 8.58 13.60 6.60
N ALA A 136 8.72 12.61 7.48
CA ALA A 136 9.96 11.86 7.61
C ALA A 136 10.24 10.99 6.39
N TYR A 137 9.22 10.36 5.79
CA TYR A 137 9.39 9.54 4.60
C TYR A 137 9.87 10.38 3.41
N GLN A 138 9.23 11.52 3.15
CA GLN A 138 9.62 12.42 2.06
C GLN A 138 11.03 12.99 2.25
N TYR A 139 11.38 13.38 3.48
CA TYR A 139 12.74 13.83 3.77
C TYR A 139 13.77 12.72 3.54
N GLY A 140 13.48 11.49 3.98
CA GLY A 140 14.36 10.35 3.72
C GLY A 140 14.54 10.08 2.23
N GLU A 141 13.47 10.12 1.42
CA GLU A 141 13.57 9.97 -0.03
C GLU A 141 14.45 11.06 -0.65
N MET A 142 14.35 12.30 -0.18
CA MET A 142 15.23 13.39 -0.62
C MET A 142 16.70 13.10 -0.28
N VAL A 143 16.98 12.57 0.92
CA VAL A 143 18.33 12.17 1.33
C VAL A 143 18.86 11.03 0.45
N ALA A 144 18.07 9.99 0.22
CA ALA A 144 18.45 8.86 -0.63
C ALA A 144 18.79 9.34 -2.05
N ASN A 145 17.94 10.17 -2.64
CA ASN A 145 18.16 10.75 -3.97
C ASN A 145 19.38 11.67 -4.05
N ALA A 146 19.77 12.31 -2.94
CA ALA A 146 20.99 13.13 -2.90
C ALA A 146 22.24 12.26 -2.86
N LEU A 147 22.23 11.22 -2.02
CA LEU A 147 23.34 10.26 -1.91
C LEU A 147 23.56 9.45 -3.19
N ASP A 148 22.50 9.10 -3.91
CA ASP A 148 22.61 8.37 -5.18
C ASP A 148 23.23 9.20 -6.33
N LYS A 149 23.36 10.52 -6.15
CA LYS A 149 23.93 11.45 -7.14
C LYS A 149 25.38 11.83 -6.87
N GLU A 150 25.93 11.39 -5.73
CA GLU A 150 27.35 11.56 -5.37
C GLU A 150 28.21 10.45 -5.99
#